data_AF-A0A368ZD16-F1
#
_entry.id   AF-A0A368ZD16-F1
#
_cell.length_a   1.000
_cell.length_b   1.000
_cell.length_c   1.000
_cell.angle_alpha   90.00
_cell.angle_beta   90.00
_cell.angle_gamma   90.00
#
_symmetry.space_group_name_H-M   'P 1'
#
loop_
_entity.id
_entity.type
_entity.pdbx_description
1 polymer ?
#
loop_
_entity_poly.entity_id
_entity_poly.type
_entity_poly.pdbx_seq_one_letter_code
_entity_poly.pdbx_strand_id
1 'polypeptide(L)'
;MWFSSKNTKIMAEQVVITHKDAAVIVDREQKVIASNQAYGSLSQSFNKSDDNQALTFLLKHHDKSSDYIKGDKGLHFKLQTTPFTIKHLESCLLYVFEPVSEPILAELSWQKLIGLGQDSYAVFDLNNKLVTAKEHTNK
;
A
#
# COMPACT_ATOMS: atom_id res chain seq x y z
N MET A 1 29.71 12.96 -17.48
CA MET A 1 29.88 11.54 -17.13
C MET A 1 28.56 10.82 -17.40
N TRP A 2 28.48 10.02 -18.47
CA TRP A 2 27.35 9.13 -18.76
C TRP A 2 27.60 7.79 -18.05
N PHE A 3 27.09 7.60 -16.84
CA PHE A 3 27.13 6.31 -16.16
C PHE A 3 26.02 5.42 -16.71
N SER A 4 26.35 4.19 -17.12
CA SER A 4 25.52 3.38 -18.01
C SER A 4 24.18 2.97 -17.38
N SER A 5 23.09 3.26 -18.07
CA SER A 5 21.72 2.83 -17.71
C SER A 5 21.60 1.31 -17.58
N LYS A 6 22.47 0.56 -18.26
CA LYS A 6 22.50 -0.91 -18.25
C LYS A 6 22.85 -1.48 -16.88
N ASN A 7 23.83 -0.89 -16.18
CA ASN A 7 24.22 -1.37 -14.85
C ASN A 7 23.15 -1.07 -13.80
N THR A 8 22.49 0.09 -13.95
CA THR A 8 21.37 0.51 -13.09
C THR A 8 20.23 -0.50 -13.13
N LYS A 9 19.82 -0.91 -14.35
CA LYS A 9 18.74 -1.89 -14.54
C LYS A 9 19.08 -3.25 -13.94
N ILE A 10 20.27 -3.77 -14.21
CA ILE A 10 20.70 -5.09 -13.70
C ILE A 10 20.73 -5.09 -12.16
N MET A 11 21.27 -4.03 -11.55
CA MET A 11 21.28 -3.92 -10.09
C MET A 11 19.86 -3.78 -9.52
N ALA A 12 19.00 -2.99 -10.16
CA ALA A 12 17.61 -2.84 -9.74
C ALA A 12 16.87 -4.19 -9.78
N GLU A 13 17.02 -4.95 -10.85
CA GLU A 13 16.48 -6.31 -10.99
C GLU A 13 16.98 -7.24 -9.87
N GLN A 14 18.28 -7.20 -9.55
CA GLN A 14 18.83 -8.00 -8.46
C GLN A 14 18.29 -7.60 -7.07
N VAL A 15 17.97 -6.33 -6.86
CA VAL A 15 17.42 -5.89 -5.57
C VAL A 15 15.96 -6.27 -5.44
N VAL A 16 15.13 -6.11 -6.48
CA VAL A 16 13.70 -6.45 -6.35
C VAL A 16 13.47 -7.95 -6.12
N ILE A 17 14.31 -8.83 -6.69
CA ILE A 17 14.17 -10.29 -6.51
C ILE A 17 14.50 -10.78 -5.10
N THR A 18 15.22 -10.01 -4.27
CA THR A 18 15.50 -10.39 -2.88
C THR A 18 14.32 -10.15 -1.94
N HIS A 19 13.32 -9.40 -2.41
CA HIS A 19 12.12 -9.09 -1.65
C HIS A 19 11.05 -10.15 -1.89
N LYS A 20 10.50 -10.69 -0.79
CA LYS A 20 9.42 -11.67 -0.82
C LYS A 20 8.08 -11.04 -1.24
N ASP A 21 7.83 -9.83 -0.76
CA ASP A 21 6.60 -9.08 -1.03
C ASP A 21 6.69 -8.32 -2.35
N ALA A 22 5.56 -7.80 -2.83
CA ALA A 22 5.53 -7.06 -4.09
C ALA A 22 6.46 -5.85 -4.01
N ALA A 23 7.47 -5.81 -4.87
CA ALA A 23 8.51 -4.80 -4.84
C ALA A 23 8.80 -4.24 -6.23
N VAL A 24 9.04 -2.93 -6.29
CA VAL A 24 9.32 -2.20 -7.52
C VAL A 24 10.35 -1.10 -7.26
N ILE A 25 11.27 -0.91 -8.19
CA ILE A 25 12.22 0.20 -8.17
C ILE A 25 11.85 1.17 -9.28
N VAL A 26 11.79 2.46 -8.91
CA VAL A 26 11.60 3.55 -9.86
C VAL A 26 12.81 4.44 -9.98
N ASP A 27 12.94 5.09 -11.13
CA ASP A 27 13.95 6.11 -11.37
C ASP A 27 13.50 7.52 -10.90
N ARG A 28 14.31 8.54 -11.24
CA ARG A 28 14.04 9.96 -10.94
C ARG A 28 12.76 10.49 -11.57
N GLU A 29 12.32 9.89 -12.67
CA GLU A 29 11.10 10.27 -13.40
C GLU A 29 9.87 9.50 -12.86
N GLN A 30 10.03 8.75 -11.77
CA GLN A 30 9.04 7.83 -11.22
C GLN A 30 8.61 6.73 -12.19
N LYS A 31 9.48 6.36 -13.14
CA LYS A 31 9.24 5.23 -14.02
C LYS A 31 9.78 3.95 -13.41
N VAL A 32 9.00 2.88 -13.52
CA VAL A 32 9.41 1.54 -13.10
C VAL A 32 10.56 1.06 -13.98
N ILE A 33 11.70 0.75 -13.34
CA ILE A 33 12.89 0.20 -14.01
C ILE A 33 13.12 -1.28 -13.71
N ALA A 34 12.57 -1.78 -12.60
CA ALA A 34 12.58 -3.19 -12.22
C ALA A 34 11.41 -3.50 -11.28
N SER A 35 10.83 -4.69 -11.41
CA SER A 35 9.77 -5.22 -10.56
C SER A 35 10.01 -6.71 -10.30
N ASN A 36 9.51 -7.24 -9.18
CA ASN A 36 9.56 -8.67 -8.90
C ASN A 36 8.28 -9.39 -9.33
N GLN A 37 8.31 -10.74 -9.31
CA GLN A 37 7.17 -11.56 -9.73
C GLN A 37 5.92 -11.29 -8.88
N ALA A 38 6.07 -11.05 -7.57
CA ALA A 38 4.96 -10.74 -6.68
C ALA A 38 4.25 -9.44 -7.10
N TYR A 39 5.01 -8.41 -7.50
CA TYR A 39 4.44 -7.18 -8.06
C TYR A 39 3.74 -7.43 -9.40
N GLY A 40 4.31 -8.27 -10.27
CA GLY A 40 3.66 -8.67 -11.52
C GLY A 40 2.30 -9.35 -11.28
N SER A 41 2.21 -10.27 -10.32
CA SER A 41 0.94 -10.90 -9.92
C SER A 41 -0.04 -9.90 -9.32
N LEU A 42 0.46 -8.95 -8.53
CA LEU A 42 -0.35 -7.86 -7.97
C LEU A 42 -0.92 -6.95 -9.09
N SER A 43 -0.10 -6.57 -10.06
CA SER A 43 -0.50 -5.76 -11.23
C SER A 43 -1.63 -6.44 -12.03
N GLN A 44 -1.51 -7.74 -12.26
CA GLN A 44 -2.54 -8.55 -12.92
C GLN A 44 -3.85 -8.59 -12.15
N SER A 45 -3.80 -8.61 -10.80
CA SER A 45 -5.02 -8.58 -9.98
C SER A 45 -5.86 -7.31 -10.17
N PHE A 46 -5.21 -6.21 -10.59
CA PHE A 46 -5.85 -4.94 -10.92
C PHE A 46 -6.18 -4.78 -12.41
N ASN A 47 -6.07 -5.84 -13.21
CA ASN A 47 -6.19 -5.81 -14.66
C ASN A 47 -5.29 -4.73 -15.31
N LYS A 48 -4.08 -4.53 -14.76
CA LYS A 48 -3.06 -3.65 -15.34
C LYS A 48 -1.99 -4.52 -16.00
N SER A 49 -1.70 -4.24 -17.27
CA SER A 49 -0.65 -4.93 -18.02
C SER A 49 0.71 -4.22 -17.97
N ASP A 50 0.73 -2.96 -17.54
CA ASP A 50 1.92 -2.12 -17.43
C ASP A 50 2.20 -1.81 -15.96
N ASP A 51 3.44 -2.10 -15.53
CA ASP A 51 3.92 -1.87 -14.16
C ASP A 51 3.80 -0.41 -13.74
N ASN A 52 3.95 0.54 -14.67
CA ASN A 52 3.79 1.97 -14.40
C ASN A 52 2.33 2.34 -14.14
N GLN A 53 1.39 1.70 -14.87
CA GLN A 53 -0.04 1.91 -14.64
C GLN A 53 -0.48 1.31 -13.31
N ALA A 54 0.04 0.13 -12.95
CA ALA A 54 -0.20 -0.47 -11.65
C ALA A 54 0.36 0.40 -10.51
N LEU A 55 1.56 0.94 -10.68
CA LEU A 55 2.19 1.80 -9.67
C LEU A 55 1.37 3.08 -9.47
N THR A 56 1.00 3.73 -10.57
CA THR A 56 0.17 4.94 -10.55
C THR A 56 -1.18 4.66 -9.86
N PHE A 57 -1.78 3.51 -10.12
CA PHE A 57 -3.01 3.09 -9.46
C PHE A 57 -2.81 2.92 -7.95
N LEU A 58 -1.77 2.20 -7.53
CA LEU A 58 -1.46 1.97 -6.12
C LEU A 58 -1.17 3.29 -5.38
N LEU A 59 -0.32 4.16 -5.93
CA LEU A 59 0.03 5.45 -5.35
C LEU A 59 -1.15 6.43 -5.30
N LYS A 60 -2.11 6.34 -6.23
CA LYS A 60 -3.34 7.15 -6.19
C LYS A 60 -4.25 6.77 -5.01
N HIS A 61 -4.25 5.49 -4.61
CA HIS A 61 -5.06 4.98 -3.51
C HIS A 61 -4.29 4.91 -2.18
N HIS A 62 -3.07 5.46 -2.16
CA HIS A 62 -2.24 5.56 -0.97
C HIS A 62 -2.72 6.70 -0.06
N ASP A 63 -3.10 6.34 1.15
CA ASP A 63 -3.34 7.30 2.22
C ASP A 63 -2.00 7.73 2.83
N LYS A 64 -1.58 8.96 2.52
CA LYS A 64 -0.33 9.55 3.00
C LYS A 64 -0.28 9.72 4.52
N SER A 65 -1.42 9.69 5.21
CA SER A 65 -1.46 9.83 6.68
C SER A 65 -1.18 8.51 7.41
N SER A 66 -1.31 7.38 6.72
CA SER A 66 -1.26 6.07 7.36
C SER A 66 -0.33 5.08 6.67
N ASP A 67 0.28 5.44 5.53
CA ASP A 67 1.09 4.56 4.67
C ASP A 67 0.33 3.32 4.16
N TYR A 68 -1.00 3.38 4.12
CA TYR A 68 -1.85 2.27 3.69
C TYR A 68 -2.43 2.54 2.31
N ILE A 69 -2.50 1.48 1.51
CA ILE A 69 -3.19 1.45 0.24
C ILE A 69 -4.43 0.60 0.43
N LYS A 70 -5.60 1.23 0.26
CA LYS A 70 -6.88 0.53 0.25
C LYS A 70 -7.06 -0.09 -1.13
N GLY A 71 -6.86 -1.40 -1.24
CA GLY A 71 -7.15 -2.14 -2.46
C GLY A 71 -8.63 -2.50 -2.58
N ASP A 72 -8.98 -2.96 -3.77
CA ASP A 72 -10.28 -3.56 -4.05
C ASP A 72 -10.35 -4.98 -3.46
N LYS A 73 -11.55 -5.44 -3.10
CA LYS A 73 -11.82 -6.79 -2.59
C LYS A 73 -11.08 -7.16 -1.27
N GLY A 74 -10.78 -6.19 -0.42
CA GLY A 74 -10.21 -6.44 0.92
C GLY A 74 -8.71 -6.72 0.93
N LEU A 75 -8.01 -6.51 -0.19
CA LEU A 75 -6.55 -6.49 -0.22
C LEU A 75 -6.05 -5.14 0.28
N HIS A 76 -5.37 -5.14 1.43
CA HIS A 76 -4.77 -3.95 2.01
C HIS A 76 -3.26 -4.09 1.97
N PHE A 77 -2.57 -3.00 1.64
CA PHE A 77 -1.12 -2.98 1.60
C PHE A 77 -0.58 -1.85 2.47
N LYS A 78 0.53 -2.10 3.15
CA LYS A 78 1.37 -1.04 3.69
C LYS A 78 2.44 -0.72 2.68
N LEU A 79 2.62 0.56 2.37
CA LEU A 79 3.66 1.03 1.47
C LEU A 79 4.90 1.35 2.28
N GLN A 80 6.01 0.71 1.96
CA GLN A 80 7.33 1.12 2.43
C GLN A 80 8.09 1.76 1.27
N THR A 81 8.66 2.93 1.51
CA THR A 81 9.47 3.65 0.53
C THR A 81 10.89 3.81 1.06
N THR A 82 11.86 3.25 0.35
CA THR A 82 13.27 3.28 0.75
C THR A 82 14.12 3.92 -0.35
N PRO A 83 14.78 5.06 -0.09
CA PRO A 83 15.74 5.62 -1.02
C PRO A 83 17.04 4.81 -1.00
N PHE A 84 17.65 4.62 -2.16
CA PHE A 84 18.96 3.96 -2.25
C PHE A 84 20.10 4.95 -2.02
N THR A 85 21.12 4.48 -1.29
CA THR A 85 22.41 5.16 -1.14
C THR A 85 23.54 4.45 -1.91
N ILE A 86 23.22 3.32 -2.55
CA ILE A 86 24.16 2.46 -3.26
C ILE A 86 24.50 3.08 -4.62
N LYS A 87 25.78 3.01 -4.98
CA LYS A 87 26.27 3.49 -6.27
C LYS A 87 25.50 2.87 -7.43
N HIS A 88 25.10 3.68 -8.41
CA HIS A 88 24.22 3.35 -9.55
C HIS A 88 22.72 3.31 -9.26
N LEU A 89 22.28 3.34 -8.00
CA LEU A 89 20.86 3.43 -7.64
C LEU A 89 20.55 4.69 -6.84
N GLU A 90 21.49 5.61 -6.64
CA GLU A 90 21.40 6.75 -5.68
C GLU A 90 20.19 7.67 -5.90
N SER A 91 19.58 7.59 -7.08
CA SER A 91 18.43 8.39 -7.46
C SER A 91 17.19 7.58 -7.75
N CYS A 92 17.19 6.33 -7.33
CA CYS A 92 16.07 5.42 -7.43
C CYS A 92 15.42 5.27 -6.06
N LEU A 93 14.13 4.91 -6.07
CA LEU A 93 13.36 4.59 -4.88
C LEU A 93 12.87 3.15 -4.99
N LEU A 94 12.99 2.40 -3.90
CA LEU A 94 12.33 1.13 -3.73
C LEU A 94 10.97 1.35 -3.09
N TYR A 95 9.93 0.81 -3.71
CA TYR A 95 8.62 0.65 -3.11
C TYR A 95 8.38 -0.84 -2.82
N VAL A 96 7.99 -1.13 -1.58
CA VAL A 96 7.56 -2.47 -1.16
C VAL A 96 6.11 -2.38 -0.68
N PHE A 97 5.27 -3.27 -1.17
CA PHE A 97 3.85 -3.38 -0.84
C PHE A 97 3.63 -4.61 0.03
N GLU A 98 3.62 -4.41 1.34
CA GLU A 98 3.44 -5.49 2.31
C GLU A 98 1.94 -5.77 2.50
N PRO A 99 1.46 -7.01 2.31
CA PRO A 99 0.05 -7.34 2.51
C PRO A 99 -0.32 -7.27 3.99
N VAL A 100 -1.50 -6.73 4.29
CA VAL A 100 -2.01 -6.55 5.65
C VAL A 100 -3.33 -7.30 5.79
N SER A 101 -3.42 -8.16 6.81
CA SER A 101 -4.53 -9.08 7.01
C SER A 101 -5.82 -8.41 7.50
N GLU A 102 -5.73 -7.23 8.10
CA GLU A 102 -6.88 -6.49 8.63
C GLU A 102 -6.85 -5.04 8.14
N PRO A 103 -7.99 -4.48 7.71
CA PRO A 103 -8.10 -3.06 7.43
C PRO A 103 -7.88 -2.29 8.73
N ILE A 104 -6.67 -1.74 8.91
CA ILE A 104 -6.41 -0.81 10.01
C ILE A 104 -7.16 0.47 9.65
N LEU A 105 -8.34 0.64 10.25
CA LEU A 105 -9.06 1.89 10.25
C LEU A 105 -8.14 2.94 10.88
N ALA A 106 -7.74 3.95 10.08
CA ALA A 106 -6.96 5.06 10.58
C ALA A 106 -7.67 5.68 11.80
N GLU A 107 -6.90 6.15 12.79
CA GLU A 107 -7.44 6.69 14.05
C GLU A 107 -8.51 7.78 13.81
N LEU A 108 -8.31 8.65 12.81
CA LEU A 108 -9.28 9.65 12.38
C LEU A 108 -10.59 9.05 11.86
N SER A 109 -10.54 7.89 11.22
CA SER A 109 -11.73 7.15 10.77
C SER A 109 -12.46 6.53 11.96
N TRP A 110 -11.73 5.99 12.95
CA TRP A 110 -12.31 5.55 14.21
C TRP A 110 -12.97 6.70 14.97
N GLN A 111 -12.30 7.84 15.10
CA GLN A 111 -12.83 9.02 15.77
C GLN A 111 -14.06 9.59 15.05
N LYS A 112 -14.08 9.58 13.70
CA LYS A 112 -15.27 9.94 12.92
C LYS A 112 -16.41 8.95 13.10
N LEU A 113 -16.14 7.64 13.13
CA LEU A 113 -17.17 6.62 13.38
C LEU A 113 -17.74 6.72 14.79
N ILE A 114 -16.88 6.98 15.80
CA ILE A 114 -17.30 7.24 17.18
C ILE A 114 -18.09 8.55 17.27
N GLY A 115 -17.66 9.59 16.54
CA GLY A 115 -18.37 10.87 16.44
C GLY A 115 -19.76 10.75 15.81
N LEU A 116 -19.88 9.94 14.74
CA LEU A 116 -21.16 9.57 14.12
C LEU A 116 -22.02 8.70 15.05
N GLY A 117 -21.39 7.89 15.90
CA GLY A 117 -22.03 7.06 16.92
C GLY A 117 -22.42 7.78 18.21
N GLN A 118 -22.22 9.10 18.33
CA GLN A 118 -22.64 9.83 19.53
C GLN A 118 -24.15 9.70 19.82
N ASP A 119 -24.94 9.36 18.81
CA ASP A 119 -26.39 9.12 18.94
C ASP A 119 -26.80 7.65 18.78
N SER A 120 -25.89 6.75 18.42
CA SER A 120 -26.16 5.31 18.33
C SER A 120 -24.94 4.46 18.65
N TYR A 121 -25.07 3.53 19.61
CA TYR A 121 -23.99 2.58 19.92
C TYR A 121 -24.55 1.20 20.24
N ALA A 122 -23.73 0.18 20.08
CA ALA A 122 -24.00 -1.20 20.51
C ALA A 122 -22.76 -1.74 21.25
N VAL A 123 -22.95 -2.24 22.47
CA VAL A 123 -21.92 -2.86 23.30
C VAL A 123 -22.13 -4.36 23.30
N PHE A 124 -21.08 -5.12 23.02
CA PHE A 124 -21.07 -6.57 23.03
C PHE A 124 -20.17 -7.11 24.15
N ASP A 125 -20.50 -8.28 24.70
CA ASP A 125 -19.64 -8.98 25.66
C ASP A 125 -18.49 -9.71 24.93
N LEU A 126 -17.60 -10.33 25.71
CA LEU A 126 -16.47 -11.11 25.21
C LEU A 126 -16.87 -12.35 24.39
N ASN A 127 -18.15 -12.72 24.37
CA ASN A 127 -18.72 -13.82 23.62
C ASN A 127 -19.55 -13.34 22.42
N ASN A 128 -19.37 -12.10 21.98
CA ASN A 128 -20.12 -11.45 20.90
C ASN A 128 -21.64 -11.36 21.15
N LYS A 129 -22.11 -11.40 22.40
CA LYS A 129 -23.53 -11.16 22.73
C LYS A 129 -23.78 -9.68 22.94
N LEU A 130 -24.87 -9.17 22.37
CA LEU A 130 -25.30 -7.79 22.56
C LEU A 130 -25.72 -7.55 24.02
N VAL A 131 -25.01 -6.64 24.70
CA VAL A 131 -25.25 -6.26 26.11
C VAL A 131 -26.16 -5.04 26.18
N THR A 132 -25.94 -4.04 25.32
CA THR A 132 -26.79 -2.85 25.25
C THR A 132 -26.68 -2.19 23.89
N ALA A 133 -27.74 -1.54 23.42
CA ALA A 133 -27.70 -0.68 22.26
C ALA A 133 -28.61 0.54 22.44
N LYS A 134 -28.23 1.67 21.83
CA LYS A 134 -29.04 2.88 21.70
C LYS A 134 -29.23 3.15 20.21
N GLU A 135 -30.48 3.30 19.77
CA GLU A 135 -30.82 3.69 18.41
C GLU A 135 -31.14 5.20 18.33
N HIS A 136 -30.66 5.85 17.27
CA HIS A 136 -31.05 7.21 16.94
C HIS A 136 -32.53 7.24 16.51
N THR A 137 -33.42 7.69 17.40
CA THR A 137 -34.83 7.94 17.05
C THR A 137 -34.95 9.36 16.48
N ASN A 138 -35.09 9.46 15.16
CA ASN A 138 -35.54 10.71 14.54
C ASN A 138 -37.00 10.97 14.93
N LYS A 139 -37.26 12.08 15.63
CA LYS A 139 -38.61 12.66 15.75
C LYS A 139 -38.86 13.63 14.62
#